data_AF-A0AA50JF63-F1
#
_entry.id   AF-A0AA50JF63-F1
#
_cell.length_a   1.000
_cell.length_b   1.000
_cell.length_c   1.000
_cell.angle_alpha   90.00
_cell.angle_beta   90.00
_cell.angle_gamma   90.00
#
_symmetry.space_group_name_H-M   'P 1'
#
loop_
_entity.id
_entity.type
_entity.pdbx_description
1 polymer ?
#
loop_
_entity_poly.entity_id
_entity_poly.type
_entity_poly.pdbx_seq_one_letter_code
_entity_poly.pdbx_strand_id
1 'polypeptide(L)'
;GRGRGRGRGRGRGKEDQKEWVPVTKLGRLVREGKIDKLESIYLFSLPIKEFEIIDFFLGASLNDEVLKIMPVQKQTRAGQRTRFKAFVAIGDNNGHIGLGVKCSKEVATAIRGAIILAKLSVLPVRRGYWGNKIGKPHTVP
;
A
#
# COMPACT_ATOMS: atom_id res chain seq x y z
N GLY A 1 -34.61 -33.90 21.97
CA GLY A 1 -34.40 -32.88 23.00
C GLY A 1 -33.46 -31.81 22.49
N ARG A 2 -33.79 -30.55 22.79
CA ARG A 2 -33.13 -29.31 22.36
C ARG A 2 -31.67 -29.18 22.84
N GLY A 3 -30.79 -28.73 21.93
CA GLY A 3 -29.81 -27.68 22.18
C GLY A 3 -28.50 -28.01 22.92
N ARG A 4 -27.37 -27.61 22.32
CA ARG A 4 -26.55 -26.50 22.83
C ARG A 4 -25.49 -26.14 21.80
N GLY A 5 -25.76 -25.05 21.09
CA GLY A 5 -24.79 -24.41 20.21
C GLY A 5 -23.55 -24.03 21.00
N ARG A 6 -22.38 -24.51 20.56
CA ARG A 6 -21.11 -23.96 20.97
C ARG A 6 -21.05 -22.53 20.47
N GLY A 7 -21.19 -21.60 21.42
CA GLY A 7 -21.04 -20.18 21.19
C GLY A 7 -19.76 -19.92 20.41
N ARG A 8 -19.93 -19.35 19.21
CA ARG A 8 -18.85 -18.67 18.51
C ARG A 8 -18.37 -17.57 19.43
N GLY A 9 -17.21 -17.81 20.04
CA GLY A 9 -16.49 -16.83 20.85
C GLY A 9 -16.38 -15.54 20.07
N ARG A 10 -17.00 -14.51 20.63
CA ARG A 10 -16.82 -13.10 20.33
C ARG A 10 -15.34 -12.76 20.28
N GLY A 11 -15.01 -11.82 19.39
CA GLY A 11 -13.73 -11.14 19.39
C GLY A 11 -13.03 -11.28 18.05
N ARG A 12 -13.62 -10.71 16.99
CA ARG A 12 -12.78 -10.11 15.95
C ARG A 12 -12.03 -9.01 16.68
N GLY A 13 -10.85 -9.35 17.21
CA GLY A 13 -9.97 -8.39 17.84
C GLY A 13 -9.93 -7.19 16.93
N LYS A 14 -10.28 -6.02 17.48
CA LYS A 14 -9.85 -4.76 16.88
C LYS A 14 -8.37 -5.00 16.61
N GLU A 15 -7.94 -4.91 15.35
CA GLU A 15 -6.52 -4.93 15.05
C GLU A 15 -5.98 -3.70 15.78
N ASP A 16 -5.54 -3.90 17.02
CA ASP A 16 -4.77 -2.93 17.77
C ASP A 16 -3.65 -2.53 16.80
N GLN A 17 -3.47 -1.22 16.61
CA GLN A 17 -2.39 -0.69 15.81
C GLN A 17 -1.09 -1.21 16.42
N LYS A 18 -0.64 -2.36 15.92
CA LYS A 18 0.49 -3.06 16.47
C LYS A 18 1.69 -2.18 16.19
N GLU A 19 2.39 -1.80 17.24
CA GLU A 19 3.59 -1.00 17.12
C GLU A 19 4.54 -1.68 16.12
N TRP A 20 4.97 -0.95 15.09
CA TRP A 20 5.78 -1.51 14.01
C TRP A 20 7.14 -1.97 14.53
N VAL A 21 7.40 -3.27 14.48
CA VAL A 21 8.70 -3.88 14.82
C VAL A 21 9.47 -4.15 13.52
N PRO A 22 10.50 -3.34 13.19
CA PRO A 22 11.22 -3.49 11.93
C PRO A 22 12.07 -4.74 11.90
N VAL A 23 12.01 -5.47 10.80
CA VAL A 23 12.74 -6.73 10.62
C VAL A 23 13.97 -6.55 9.72
N THR A 24 13.93 -5.59 8.80
CA THR A 24 15.00 -5.24 7.88
C THR A 24 15.99 -4.25 8.49
N LYS A 25 17.22 -4.25 7.97
CA LYS A 25 18.24 -3.24 8.33
C LYS A 25 17.71 -1.82 8.07
N LEU A 26 17.07 -1.62 6.92
CA LEU A 26 16.50 -0.32 6.56
C LEU A 26 15.38 0.09 7.51
N GLY A 27 14.46 -0.81 7.85
CA GLY A 27 13.40 -0.53 8.83
C GLY A 27 13.96 -0.12 10.21
N ARG A 28 15.04 -0.77 10.67
CA ARG A 28 15.71 -0.38 11.93
C ARG A 28 16.34 1.01 11.84
N LEU A 29 17.03 1.31 10.75
CA LEU A 29 17.64 2.63 10.54
C LEU A 29 16.59 3.76 10.47
N VAL A 30 15.44 3.49 9.84
CA VAL A 30 14.32 4.43 9.78
C VAL A 30 13.69 4.62 11.17
N ARG A 31 13.40 3.54 11.89
CA ARG A 31 12.81 3.61 13.24
C ARG A 31 13.75 4.27 14.26
N GLU A 32 15.05 4.06 14.13
CA GLU A 32 16.09 4.71 14.96
C GLU A 32 16.30 6.19 14.61
N GLY A 33 15.68 6.72 13.55
CA GLY A 33 15.86 8.11 13.12
C GLY A 33 17.24 8.40 12.52
N LYS A 34 17.90 7.40 11.94
CA LYS A 34 19.16 7.59 11.19
C LYS A 34 18.91 7.97 9.73
N ILE A 35 17.71 7.68 9.23
CA ILE A 35 17.23 8.07 7.90
C ILE A 35 16.03 8.98 8.11
N ASP A 36 16.23 10.26 7.85
CA ASP A 36 15.21 11.29 8.13
C ASP A 36 14.28 11.52 6.93
N LYS A 37 14.73 11.11 5.73
CA LYS A 37 14.09 11.45 4.46
C LYS A 37 13.94 10.24 3.56
N LEU A 38 12.78 10.13 2.92
CA LEU A 38 12.50 9.10 1.94
C LEU A 38 13.40 9.24 0.69
N GLU A 39 13.78 10.47 0.35
CA GLU A 39 14.68 10.77 -0.77
C GLU A 39 16.07 10.15 -0.59
N SER A 40 16.55 10.02 0.64
CA SER A 40 17.83 9.34 0.92
C SER A 40 17.78 7.86 0.52
N ILE A 41 16.62 7.21 0.72
CA ILE A 41 16.40 5.81 0.33
C ILE A 41 16.45 5.68 -1.20
N TYR A 42 15.81 6.61 -1.92
CA TYR A 42 15.81 6.64 -3.38
C TYR A 42 17.20 6.93 -3.96
N LEU A 43 17.95 7.87 -3.37
CA LEU A 43 19.29 8.24 -3.83
C LEU A 43 20.24 7.04 -3.83
N PHE A 44 20.20 6.23 -2.76
CA PHE A 44 21.03 5.03 -2.64
C PHE A 44 20.38 3.77 -3.23
N SER A 45 19.22 3.91 -3.89
CA SER A 45 18.47 2.81 -4.52
C SER A 45 18.24 1.62 -3.56
N LEU A 46 18.00 1.91 -2.28
CA LEU A 46 17.81 0.85 -1.29
C LEU A 46 16.40 0.24 -1.43
N PRO A 47 16.27 -1.09 -1.45
CA PRO A 47 14.98 -1.73 -1.63
C PRO A 47 14.11 -1.64 -0.37
N ILE A 48 12.92 -1.05 -0.51
CA ILE A 48 11.89 -1.01 0.54
C ILE A 48 11.10 -2.32 0.54
N LYS A 49 11.07 -3.02 1.68
CA LYS A 49 10.36 -4.32 1.83
C LYS A 49 9.28 -4.31 2.91
N GLU A 50 9.20 -3.25 3.70
CA GLU A 50 8.19 -3.05 4.75
C GLU A 50 7.39 -1.81 4.38
N PHE A 51 6.05 -1.92 4.37
CA PHE A 51 5.20 -0.80 3.95
C PHE A 51 5.14 0.28 5.05
N GLU A 52 5.41 -0.13 6.29
CA GLU A 52 5.45 0.71 7.47
C GLU A 52 6.52 1.80 7.38
N ILE A 53 7.60 1.57 6.62
CA ILE A 53 8.61 2.59 6.30
C ILE A 53 7.96 3.79 5.61
N ILE A 54 7.06 3.54 4.67
CA ILE A 54 6.40 4.58 3.89
C ILE A 54 5.30 5.24 4.72
N ASP A 55 4.62 4.47 5.58
CA ASP A 55 3.67 5.02 6.54
C ASP A 55 4.34 5.95 7.56
N PHE A 56 5.58 5.64 7.97
CA PHE A 56 6.37 6.51 8.84
C PHE A 56 6.68 7.86 8.19
N PHE A 57 7.04 7.88 6.90
CA PHE A 57 7.40 9.12 6.20
C PHE A 57 6.19 9.91 5.66
N LEU A 58 5.22 9.22 5.05
CA LEU A 58 4.15 9.84 4.26
C LEU A 58 2.74 9.55 4.80
N GLY A 59 2.59 8.75 5.86
CA GLY A 59 1.29 8.19 6.26
C GLY A 59 0.17 9.20 6.50
N ALA A 60 0.48 10.44 6.92
CA ALA A 60 -0.52 11.48 7.14
C ALA A 60 -1.02 12.16 5.84
N SER A 61 -0.19 12.19 4.79
CA SER A 61 -0.49 12.86 3.51
C SER A 61 -0.88 11.90 2.40
N LEU A 62 -0.72 10.59 2.63
CA LEU A 62 -0.92 9.55 1.63
C LEU A 62 -2.41 9.25 1.48
N ASN A 63 -2.96 9.48 0.29
CA ASN A 63 -4.32 9.09 -0.07
C ASN A 63 -4.29 7.81 -0.92
N ASP A 64 -5.23 6.91 -0.69
CA ASP A 64 -5.45 5.73 -1.52
C ASP A 64 -6.76 5.83 -2.33
N GLU A 65 -6.68 5.45 -3.60
CA GLU A 65 -7.82 5.43 -4.51
C GLU A 65 -7.91 4.07 -5.23
N VAL A 66 -9.09 3.45 -5.13
CA VAL A 66 -9.38 2.19 -5.84
C VAL A 66 -9.83 2.52 -7.26
N LEU A 67 -8.93 2.38 -8.23
CA LEU A 67 -9.19 2.70 -9.63
C LEU A 67 -10.22 1.75 -10.26
N LYS A 68 -10.02 0.44 -10.06
CA LYS A 68 -10.85 -0.59 -10.70
C LYS A 68 -10.81 -1.90 -9.94
N ILE A 69 -11.95 -2.56 -9.89
CA ILE A 69 -12.08 -3.94 -9.41
C ILE A 69 -12.56 -4.78 -10.59
N MET A 70 -11.81 -5.84 -10.91
CA MET A 70 -12.11 -6.72 -12.03
C MET A 70 -12.27 -8.17 -11.53
N PRO A 71 -13.41 -8.84 -11.79
CA PRO A 71 -13.53 -10.27 -11.56
C PRO A 71 -12.68 -11.03 -12.58
N VAL A 72 -11.86 -11.97 -12.12
CA VAL A 72 -11.06 -12.87 -12.94
C VAL A 72 -11.46 -14.31 -12.63
N GLN A 73 -11.64 -15.12 -13.66
CA GLN A 73 -12.16 -16.48 -13.53
C GLN A 73 -11.14 -17.50 -14.03
N LYS A 74 -10.99 -18.62 -13.32
CA LYS A 74 -10.20 -19.77 -13.75
C LYS A 74 -11.10 -20.99 -13.83
N GLN A 75 -11.18 -21.61 -15.01
CA GLN A 75 -11.91 -22.85 -15.17
C GLN A 75 -11.18 -24.01 -14.49
N THR A 76 -11.92 -24.82 -13.75
CA THR A 76 -11.43 -26.02 -13.07
C THR A 76 -12.31 -27.23 -13.43
N ARG A 77 -11.88 -28.44 -13.06
CA ARG A 77 -12.69 -29.66 -13.28
C ARG A 77 -14.05 -29.59 -12.57
N ALA A 78 -14.14 -28.86 -11.45
CA ALA A 78 -15.36 -28.69 -10.66
C ALA A 78 -16.02 -27.31 -10.89
N GLY A 79 -15.95 -26.79 -12.13
CA GLY A 79 -16.55 -25.51 -12.52
C GLY A 79 -15.60 -24.32 -12.44
N GLN A 80 -16.17 -23.10 -12.48
CA GLN A 80 -15.43 -21.85 -12.54
C GLN A 80 -15.05 -21.36 -11.13
N ARG A 81 -13.77 -21.06 -10.92
CA ARG A 81 -13.29 -20.40 -9.69
C ARG A 81 -13.04 -18.92 -9.96
N THR A 82 -13.85 -18.06 -9.34
CA THR A 82 -13.72 -16.61 -9.46
C THR A 82 -12.83 -16.03 -8.36
N ARG A 83 -12.12 -14.95 -8.69
CA ARG A 83 -11.36 -14.08 -7.77
C ARG A 83 -11.52 -12.64 -8.21
N PHE A 84 -11.20 -11.69 -7.34
CA PHE A 84 -11.23 -10.27 -7.66
C PHE A 84 -9.81 -9.73 -7.74
N LYS A 85 -9.51 -9.02 -8.83
CA LYS A 85 -8.28 -8.26 -9.02
C LYS A 85 -8.59 -6.79 -8.74
N ALA A 86 -7.92 -6.22 -7.74
CA ALA A 86 -8.04 -4.81 -7.38
C ALA A 86 -6.81 -4.05 -7.91
N PHE A 87 -7.07 -2.89 -8.51
CA PHE A 87 -6.08 -1.90 -8.91
C PHE A 87 -6.23 -0.69 -7.99
N VAL A 88 -5.16 -0.34 -7.29
CA VAL A 88 -5.16 0.75 -6.32
C VAL A 88 -3.99 1.68 -6.63
N ALA A 89 -4.27 2.97 -6.75
CA ALA A 89 -3.26 4.01 -6.82
C ALA A 89 -3.15 4.68 -5.45
N ILE A 90 -1.95 5.12 -5.12
CA ILE A 90 -1.64 5.83 -3.88
C ILE A 90 -0.79 7.05 -4.23
N GLY A 91 -1.01 8.16 -3.54
CA GLY A 91 -0.13 9.34 -3.69
C GLY A 91 -0.37 10.42 -2.65
N ASP A 92 0.61 11.32 -2.53
CA ASP A 92 0.60 12.47 -1.63
C ASP A 92 0.31 13.81 -2.34
N ASN A 93 -0.05 13.75 -3.64
CA ASN A 93 -0.19 14.88 -4.56
C ASN A 93 1.05 15.81 -4.61
N ASN A 94 2.19 15.39 -4.09
CA ASN A 94 3.40 16.18 -3.95
C ASN A 94 4.64 15.46 -4.51
N GLY A 95 4.44 14.61 -5.51
CA GLY A 95 5.53 13.96 -6.23
C GLY A 95 5.87 12.57 -5.72
N HIS A 96 5.02 11.91 -4.92
CA HIS A 96 5.13 10.48 -4.64
C HIS A 96 3.89 9.75 -5.14
N ILE A 97 4.09 8.71 -5.94
CA ILE A 97 3.01 7.88 -6.49
C ILE A 97 3.38 6.41 -6.35
N GLY A 98 2.42 5.57 -5.96
CA GLY A 98 2.53 4.12 -5.94
C GLY A 98 1.35 3.46 -6.64
N LEU A 99 1.57 2.30 -7.26
CA LEU A 99 0.53 1.51 -7.93
C LEU A 99 0.58 0.07 -7.47
N GLY A 100 -0.52 -0.40 -6.90
CA GLY A 100 -0.64 -1.75 -6.36
C GLY A 100 -1.70 -2.54 -7.09
N VAL A 101 -1.38 -3.80 -7.39
CA VAL A 101 -2.30 -4.73 -8.00
C VAL A 101 -2.29 -6.04 -7.23
N LYS A 102 -3.45 -6.45 -6.71
CA LYS A 102 -3.58 -7.71 -6.00
C LYS A 102 -4.83 -8.47 -6.39
N CYS A 103 -4.73 -9.80 -6.38
CA CYS A 103 -5.85 -10.69 -6.59
C CYS A 103 -6.14 -11.48 -5.31
N SER A 104 -7.41 -11.56 -4.90
CA SER A 104 -7.84 -12.36 -3.74
C SER A 104 -9.26 -12.90 -3.94
N LYS A 105 -9.70 -13.83 -3.08
CA LYS A 105 -11.07 -14.39 -3.14
C LYS A 105 -12.13 -13.36 -2.76
N GLU A 106 -11.81 -12.49 -1.80
CA GLU A 106 -12.71 -11.43 -1.32
C GLU A 106 -12.20 -10.06 -1.74
N VAL A 107 -13.12 -9.17 -2.09
CA VAL A 107 -12.81 -7.81 -2.55
C VAL A 107 -12.04 -7.01 -1.49
N ALA A 108 -12.51 -7.01 -0.23
CA ALA A 108 -11.87 -6.24 0.84
C ALA A 108 -10.42 -6.69 1.10
N THR A 109 -10.13 -8.00 0.99
CA THR A 109 -8.76 -8.54 1.14
C THR A 109 -7.87 -8.17 -0.05
N ALA A 110 -8.43 -8.13 -1.25
CA ALA A 110 -7.72 -7.71 -2.45
C ALA A 110 -7.32 -6.23 -2.34
N ILE A 111 -8.23 -5.36 -1.92
CA ILE A 111 -7.99 -3.91 -1.75
C ILE A 111 -6.91 -3.68 -0.69
N ARG A 112 -7.06 -4.22 0.52
CA ARG A 112 -6.05 -4.04 1.59
C ARG A 112 -4.66 -4.46 1.16
N GLY A 113 -4.54 -5.61 0.50
CA GLY A 113 -3.23 -6.06 0.05
C GLY A 113 -2.73 -5.33 -1.20
N ALA A 114 -3.61 -4.76 -2.04
CA ALA A 114 -3.21 -3.88 -3.12
C ALA A 114 -2.67 -2.55 -2.58
N ILE A 115 -3.26 -2.00 -1.50
CA ILE A 115 -2.74 -0.82 -0.80
C ILE A 115 -1.32 -1.09 -0.29
N ILE A 116 -1.09 -2.23 0.37
CA ILE A 116 0.25 -2.59 0.87
C ILE A 116 1.26 -2.69 -0.28
N LEU A 117 0.89 -3.31 -1.40
CA LEU A 117 1.75 -3.40 -2.58
C LEU A 117 2.01 -2.03 -3.22
N ALA A 118 0.98 -1.18 -3.28
CA ALA A 118 1.10 0.17 -3.80
C ALA A 118 2.10 0.99 -2.97
N LYS A 119 2.02 0.91 -1.63
CA LYS A 119 3.00 1.49 -0.72
C LYS A 119 4.40 1.02 -1.05
N LEU A 120 4.67 -0.29 -1.07
CA LEU A 120 6.00 -0.82 -1.40
C LEU A 120 6.57 -0.37 -2.75
N SER A 121 5.69 0.01 -3.69
CA SER A 121 6.03 0.48 -5.03
C SER A 121 6.04 2.00 -5.20
N VAL A 122 6.08 2.79 -4.12
CA VAL A 122 6.07 4.26 -4.24
C VAL A 122 7.37 4.75 -4.87
N LEU A 123 7.20 5.58 -5.90
CA LEU A 123 8.27 6.20 -6.67
C LEU A 123 8.17 7.73 -6.61
N PRO A 124 9.31 8.45 -6.62
CA PRO A 124 9.33 9.89 -6.75
C PRO A 124 9.08 10.31 -8.20
N VAL A 125 8.27 11.34 -8.39
CA VAL A 125 7.92 11.94 -9.68
C VAL A 125 8.54 13.33 -9.75
N ARG A 126 9.42 13.52 -10.73
CA ARG A 126 9.99 14.84 -11.01
C ARG A 126 8.94 15.73 -11.66
N ARG A 127 8.73 16.92 -11.10
CA ARG A 127 7.85 17.96 -11.67
C ARG A 127 8.67 19.07 -12.32
N GLY A 128 8.08 19.75 -13.30
CA GLY A 128 8.70 20.78 -14.11
C GLY A 128 7.77 21.95 -14.41
N TYR A 129 8.14 22.73 -15.42
CA TYR A 129 7.42 23.92 -15.90
C TYR A 129 7.27 23.80 -17.42
N TRP A 130 6.12 24.19 -17.95
CA TRP A 130 5.87 24.20 -19.40
C TRP A 130 6.71 25.24 -20.16
N GLY A 131 7.24 26.25 -19.45
CA GLY A 131 8.06 27.31 -20.01
C GLY A 131 8.84 28.05 -18.93
N ASN A 132 8.40 29.27 -18.59
CA ASN A 132 9.04 30.05 -17.54
C ASN A 132 8.93 29.37 -16.16
N LYS A 133 10.04 29.39 -15.42
CA LYS A 133 10.17 28.77 -14.08
C LYS A 133 9.62 29.67 -12.98
N ILE A 134 8.33 29.99 -13.05
CA ILE A 134 7.65 30.88 -12.11
C ILE A 134 6.77 30.06 -11.18
N GLY A 135 6.89 30.29 -9.87
CA GLY A 135 6.06 29.64 -8.84
C GLY A 135 6.49 28.21 -8.51
N LYS A 136 5.52 27.33 -8.24
CA LYS A 136 5.75 25.90 -7.99
C LYS A 136 5.74 25.11 -9.31
N PRO A 137 6.49 24.00 -9.41
CA PRO A 137 6.41 23.10 -10.56
C PRO A 137 4.98 22.58 -10.75
N HIS A 138 4.48 22.66 -11.97
CA HIS A 138 3.07 22.38 -12.30
C HIS A 138 2.87 21.49 -13.54
N THR A 139 3.96 21.07 -14.20
CA THR A 139 3.89 20.13 -15.32
C THR A 139 4.83 18.95 -15.15
N VAL A 140 4.75 18.00 -16.08
CA VAL A 140 5.84 17.06 -16.33
C VAL A 140 6.98 17.86 -16.99
N PRO A 141 8.25 17.68 -16.55
CA PRO A 141 9.41 18.34 -17.14
C PRO A 141 9.60 18.03 -18.63
#